data_AF-A0A7W4GBW8-F1
#
_entry.id   AF-A0A7W4GBW8-F1
#
_cell.length_a   1.000
_cell.length_b   1.000
_cell.length_c   1.000
_cell.angle_alpha   90.00
_cell.angle_beta   90.00
_cell.angle_gamma   90.00
#
_symmetry.space_group_name_H-M   'P 1'
#
loop_
_entity.id
_entity.type
_entity.pdbx_description
1 polymer ?
#
loop_
_entity_poly.entity_id
_entity_poly.type
_entity_poly.pdbx_seq_one_letter_code
_entity_poly.pdbx_strand_id
1 'polypeptide(L)'
;MSKAREHFENAIQDAERILQAYDHLNQIEGREREPEELKRAALIMTLTAWETYVEDVIEERLTADLRTLEGSKVANFIKSTLENELKWFNTPNSKNTKGMFERFLHQDVTEKWTWIDGDADQARSKLNQWIKKRGEAVHRSINDTQATHLVSRPDMKKCLTFFKKLVETTDLAIDQA
;
A
#
# COMPACT_ATOMS: atom_id res chain seq x y z
N MET A 1 -9.80 11.77 9.15
CA MET A 1 -9.49 11.35 7.77
C MET A 1 -8.41 12.26 7.24
N SER A 2 -7.20 11.72 7.11
CA SER A 2 -6.03 12.43 6.56
C SER A 2 -6.20 12.74 5.06
N LYS A 3 -5.43 13.71 4.55
CA LYS A 3 -5.33 13.94 3.10
C LYS A 3 -4.69 12.75 2.40
N ALA A 4 -3.70 12.12 3.05
CA ALA A 4 -3.09 10.89 2.56
C ALA A 4 -4.12 9.78 2.29
N ARG A 5 -5.11 9.61 3.17
CA ARG A 5 -6.19 8.64 2.96
C ARG A 5 -7.09 9.03 1.77
N GLU A 6 -7.41 10.31 1.60
CA GLU A 6 -8.17 10.77 0.43
C GLU A 6 -7.41 10.51 -0.87
N HIS A 7 -6.10 10.78 -0.91
CA HIS A 7 -5.24 10.44 -2.05
C HIS A 7 -5.24 8.94 -2.34
N PHE A 8 -5.15 8.10 -1.31
CA PHE A 8 -5.25 6.66 -1.45
C PHE A 8 -6.59 6.23 -2.05
N GLU A 9 -7.71 6.78 -1.56
CA GLU A 9 -9.05 6.46 -2.06
C GLU A 9 -9.24 6.84 -3.54
N ASN A 10 -8.50 7.84 -4.03
CA ASN A 10 -8.44 8.17 -5.45
C ASN A 10 -7.51 7.22 -6.22
N ALA A 11 -6.29 6.98 -5.74
CA ALA A 11 -5.29 6.14 -6.39
C ALA A 11 -5.74 4.67 -6.52
N ILE A 12 -6.41 4.12 -5.51
CA ILE A 12 -6.88 2.74 -5.51
C ILE A 12 -7.95 2.49 -6.59
N GLN A 13 -8.66 3.53 -7.04
CA GLN A 13 -9.64 3.41 -8.13
C GLN A 13 -8.98 3.03 -9.46
N ASP A 14 -7.71 3.37 -9.68
CA ASP A 14 -7.01 2.97 -10.90
C ASP A 14 -6.83 1.45 -10.95
N ALA A 15 -6.51 0.81 -9.84
CA ALA A 15 -6.48 -0.64 -9.74
C ALA A 15 -7.88 -1.26 -9.99
N GLU A 16 -8.94 -0.61 -9.50
CA GLU A 16 -10.33 -1.05 -9.75
C GLU A 16 -10.72 -0.93 -11.23
N ARG A 17 -10.38 0.20 -11.88
CA ARG A 17 -10.60 0.41 -13.32
C ARG A 17 -9.83 -0.60 -14.17
N ILE A 18 -8.60 -0.94 -13.80
CA ILE A 18 -7.83 -1.98 -14.47
C ILE A 18 -8.53 -3.36 -14.37
N LEU A 19 -9.10 -3.69 -13.20
CA LEU A 19 -9.85 -4.93 -13.04
C LEU A 19 -11.18 -4.93 -13.80
N GLN A 20 -11.86 -3.77 -13.90
CA GLN A 20 -13.05 -3.63 -14.74
C GLN A 20 -12.70 -3.81 -16.23
N ALA A 21 -11.58 -3.24 -16.67
CA ALA A 21 -11.09 -3.45 -18.03
C ALA A 21 -10.76 -4.92 -18.28
N TYR A 22 -10.13 -5.61 -17.31
CA TYR A 22 -9.94 -7.05 -17.34
C TYR A 22 -11.27 -7.80 -17.49
N ASP A 23 -12.28 -7.48 -16.68
CA ASP A 23 -13.58 -8.16 -16.69
C ASP A 23 -14.29 -7.98 -18.04
N HIS A 24 -14.30 -6.74 -18.58
CA HIS A 24 -14.90 -6.43 -19.88
C HIS A 24 -14.19 -7.18 -21.01
N LEU A 25 -12.86 -7.12 -21.02
CA LEU A 25 -12.05 -7.83 -21.99
C LEU A 25 -12.35 -9.33 -21.91
N ASN A 26 -12.40 -9.91 -20.71
CA ASN A 26 -12.60 -11.35 -20.53
C ASN A 26 -13.97 -11.87 -21.00
N GLN A 27 -14.93 -10.97 -21.28
CA GLN A 27 -16.25 -11.31 -21.84
C GLN A 27 -16.29 -11.27 -23.38
N ILE A 28 -15.24 -10.79 -24.06
CA ILE A 28 -15.20 -10.70 -25.52
C ILE A 28 -15.01 -12.09 -26.13
N GLU A 29 -15.94 -12.52 -26.97
CA GLU A 29 -15.88 -13.79 -27.71
C GLU A 29 -14.72 -13.83 -28.71
N GLY A 30 -14.17 -15.02 -28.97
CA GLY A 30 -13.10 -15.23 -29.96
C GLY A 30 -11.68 -14.87 -29.49
N ARG A 31 -11.49 -14.65 -28.18
CA ARG A 31 -10.18 -14.37 -27.59
C ARG A 31 -9.29 -15.60 -27.49
N GLU A 32 -8.01 -15.41 -27.80
CA GLU A 32 -6.99 -16.46 -27.70
C GLU A 32 -6.53 -16.76 -26.26
N ARG A 33 -6.37 -15.74 -25.39
CA ARG A 33 -5.92 -15.91 -24.00
C ARG A 33 -6.44 -14.87 -23.02
N GLU A 34 -6.57 -15.23 -21.74
CA GLU A 34 -6.92 -14.34 -20.63
C GLU A 34 -5.90 -13.18 -20.47
N PRO A 35 -6.32 -11.93 -20.23
CA PRO A 35 -5.45 -10.76 -20.16
C PRO A 35 -4.85 -10.61 -18.74
N GLU A 36 -4.09 -11.62 -18.33
CA GLU A 36 -3.47 -11.79 -17.02
C GLU A 36 -2.56 -10.62 -16.61
N GLU A 37 -2.01 -9.90 -17.60
CA GLU A 37 -1.23 -8.67 -17.43
C GLU A 37 -2.01 -7.62 -16.62
N LEU A 38 -3.32 -7.53 -16.82
CA LEU A 38 -4.17 -6.54 -16.14
C LEU A 38 -4.35 -6.88 -14.66
N LYS A 39 -4.45 -8.16 -14.30
CA LYS A 39 -4.49 -8.55 -12.87
C LYS A 39 -3.15 -8.24 -12.19
N ARG A 40 -2.03 -8.46 -12.87
CA ARG A 40 -0.70 -8.06 -12.36
C ARG A 40 -0.56 -6.55 -12.23
N ALA A 41 -1.00 -5.78 -13.23
CA ALA A 41 -0.99 -4.32 -13.18
C ALA A 41 -1.85 -3.80 -12.02
N ALA A 42 -3.06 -4.34 -11.83
CA ALA A 42 -3.93 -3.97 -10.71
C ALA A 42 -3.29 -4.29 -9.35
N LEU A 43 -2.57 -5.42 -9.21
CA LEU A 43 -1.80 -5.74 -8.01
C LEU A 43 -0.73 -4.69 -7.77
N ILE A 44 0.09 -4.37 -8.77
CA ILE A 44 1.16 -3.38 -8.64
C ILE A 44 0.57 -2.03 -8.23
N MET A 45 -0.47 -1.55 -8.93
CA MET A 45 -1.13 -0.28 -8.62
C MET A 45 -1.72 -0.23 -7.21
N THR A 46 -2.30 -1.34 -6.72
CA THR A 46 -2.82 -1.44 -5.35
C THR A 46 -1.72 -1.23 -4.32
N LEU A 47 -0.56 -1.87 -4.52
CA LEU A 47 0.56 -1.76 -3.58
C LEU A 47 1.30 -0.43 -3.71
N THR A 48 1.36 0.16 -4.90
CA THR A 48 1.87 1.53 -5.09
C THR A 48 1.01 2.53 -4.34
N ALA A 49 -0.32 2.41 -4.42
CA ALA A 49 -1.22 3.28 -3.64
C ALA A 49 -0.98 3.15 -2.13
N TRP A 50 -0.73 1.94 -1.63
CA TRP A 50 -0.35 1.72 -0.23
C TRP A 50 1.00 2.35 0.14
N GLU A 51 2.00 2.20 -0.72
CA GLU A 51 3.32 2.82 -0.53
C GLU A 51 3.18 4.34 -0.38
N THR A 52 2.56 4.99 -1.37
CA THR A 52 2.31 6.44 -1.36
C THR A 52 1.48 6.87 -0.15
N TYR A 53 0.47 6.10 0.26
CA TYR A 53 -0.29 6.42 1.47
C TYR A 53 0.61 6.51 2.71
N VAL A 54 1.52 5.54 2.90
CA VAL A 54 2.42 5.54 4.06
C VAL A 54 3.39 6.71 4.02
N GLU A 55 3.91 7.04 2.84
CA GLU A 55 4.79 8.20 2.65
C GLU A 55 4.05 9.51 2.98
N ASP A 56 2.89 9.72 2.35
CA ASP A 56 2.06 10.91 2.51
C ASP A 56 1.60 11.10 3.95
N VAL A 57 1.13 10.04 4.62
CA VAL A 57 0.55 10.18 5.98
C VAL A 57 1.60 10.51 7.03
N ILE A 58 2.83 9.98 6.87
CA ILE A 58 3.94 10.30 7.76
C ILE A 58 4.40 11.74 7.52
N GLU A 59 4.52 12.16 6.26
CA GLU A 59 4.87 13.55 5.93
C GLU A 59 3.80 14.53 6.44
N GLU A 60 2.53 14.22 6.23
CA GLU A 60 1.39 15.02 6.69
C GLU A 60 1.43 15.20 8.21
N ARG A 61 1.59 14.10 8.97
CA ARG A 61 1.59 14.18 10.44
C ARG A 61 2.85 14.84 10.99
N LEU A 62 4.02 14.48 10.47
CA LEU A 62 5.28 15.08 10.92
C LEU A 62 5.31 16.59 10.64
N THR A 63 4.76 17.02 9.50
CA THR A 63 4.63 18.45 9.18
C THR A 63 3.70 19.16 10.15
N ALA A 64 2.59 18.53 10.54
CA ALA A 64 1.68 19.08 11.54
C ALA A 64 2.35 19.20 12.93
N ASP A 65 3.10 18.17 13.36
CA ASP A 65 3.79 18.16 14.65
C ASP A 65 4.92 19.21 14.71
N LEU A 66 5.61 19.45 13.58
CA LEU A 66 6.70 20.43 13.47
C LEU A 66 6.22 21.87 13.25
N ARG A 67 4.91 22.13 13.19
CA ARG A 67 4.35 23.45 12.83
C ARG A 67 4.85 24.59 13.72
N THR A 68 5.09 24.34 15.01
CA THR A 68 5.61 25.35 15.96
C THR A 68 7.10 25.62 15.79
N LEU A 69 7.83 24.72 15.12
CA LEU A 69 9.26 24.79 14.87
C LEU A 69 9.56 25.17 13.41
N GLU A 70 8.55 25.59 12.65
CA GLU A 70 8.68 25.92 11.24
C GLU A 70 9.74 27.01 10.99
N GLY A 71 10.56 26.82 9.96
CA GLY A 71 11.70 27.70 9.66
C GLY A 71 12.94 27.49 10.53
N SER A 72 12.87 26.66 11.58
CA SER A 72 14.04 26.32 12.39
C SER A 72 14.98 25.33 11.66
N LYS A 73 16.27 25.39 11.98
CA LYS A 73 17.25 24.39 11.49
C LYS A 73 16.90 22.97 11.91
N VAL A 74 16.29 22.80 13.09
CA VAL A 74 15.87 21.50 13.61
C VAL A 74 14.72 20.93 12.77
N ALA A 75 13.68 21.71 12.50
CA ALA A 75 12.57 21.27 11.65
C ALA A 75 13.06 20.92 10.23
N ASN A 76 13.95 21.74 9.66
CA ASN A 76 14.53 21.46 8.34
C ASN A 76 15.37 20.17 8.33
N PHE A 77 16.15 19.92 9.38
CA PHE A 77 16.92 18.69 9.53
C PHE A 77 16.01 17.45 9.62
N ILE A 78 14.94 17.53 10.41
CA ILE A 78 13.98 16.42 10.55
C ILE A 78 13.26 16.14 9.23
N LYS A 79 12.76 17.18 8.53
CA LYS A 79 12.09 17.04 7.22
C LYS A 79 13.03 16.42 6.17
N SER A 80 14.25 16.95 6.03
CA SER A 80 15.23 16.38 5.10
C SER A 80 15.67 14.95 5.46
N THR A 81 15.65 14.59 6.74
CA THR A 81 15.89 13.20 7.17
C THR A 81 14.75 12.29 6.71
N LEU A 82 13.49 12.69 6.91
CA LEU A 82 12.33 11.96 6.40
C LEU A 82 12.41 11.79 4.88
N GLU A 83 12.58 12.88 4.13
CA GLU A 83 12.69 12.87 2.66
C GLU A 83 13.77 11.90 2.16
N ASN A 84 14.91 11.83 2.85
CA ASN A 84 15.99 10.92 2.47
C ASN A 84 15.67 9.46 2.77
N GLU A 85 14.88 9.17 3.79
CA GLU A 85 14.47 7.80 4.11
C GLU A 85 13.34 7.30 3.22
N LEU A 86 12.38 8.17 2.88
CA LEU A 86 11.30 7.84 1.95
C LEU A 86 11.84 7.41 0.57
N LYS A 87 12.95 8.01 0.10
CA LYS A 87 13.64 7.56 -1.14
C LYS A 87 14.01 6.08 -1.17
N TRP A 88 14.22 5.47 0.00
CA TRP A 88 14.59 4.06 0.13
C TRP A 88 13.43 3.18 0.60
N PHE A 89 12.23 3.72 0.78
CA PHE A 89 11.04 3.03 1.29
C PHE A 89 10.31 2.17 0.24
N ASN A 90 11.04 1.55 -0.68
CA ASN A 90 10.50 0.81 -1.82
C ASN A 90 9.83 -0.55 -1.46
N THR A 91 9.73 -0.88 -0.17
CA THR A 91 9.13 -2.13 0.32
C THR A 91 8.30 -1.84 1.56
N PRO A 92 7.04 -1.41 1.41
CA PRO A 92 6.16 -1.03 2.51
C PRO A 92 5.55 -2.27 3.20
N ASN A 93 6.40 -3.17 3.66
CA ASN A 93 6.03 -4.35 4.46
C ASN A 93 5.79 -3.94 5.93
N SER A 94 5.20 -4.84 6.72
CA SER A 94 4.82 -4.51 8.11
C SER A 94 5.97 -4.01 8.97
N LYS A 95 7.18 -4.57 8.80
CA LYS A 95 8.38 -4.18 9.55
C LYS A 95 8.86 -2.78 9.16
N ASN A 96 8.93 -2.51 7.85
CA ASN A 96 9.40 -1.23 7.35
C ASN A 96 8.39 -0.12 7.65
N THR A 97 7.09 -0.38 7.50
CA THR A 97 6.03 0.54 7.90
C THR A 97 6.12 0.83 9.39
N LYS A 98 6.16 -0.19 10.26
CA LYS A 98 6.36 -0.02 11.71
C LYS A 98 7.57 0.88 12.02
N GLY A 99 8.72 0.57 11.42
CA GLY A 99 9.95 1.32 11.65
C GLY A 99 9.84 2.81 11.29
N MET A 100 9.16 3.15 10.19
CA MET A 100 8.94 4.55 9.80
C MET A 100 8.04 5.28 10.80
N PHE A 101 6.92 4.66 11.19
CA PHE A 101 5.98 5.23 12.16
C PHE A 101 6.62 5.40 13.55
N GLU A 102 7.35 4.40 14.05
CA GLU A 102 8.02 4.49 15.35
C GLU A 102 9.11 5.57 15.36
N ARG A 103 9.82 5.71 14.24
CA ARG A 103 10.93 6.65 14.12
C ARG A 103 10.48 8.09 14.05
N PHE A 104 9.46 8.40 13.26
CA PHE A 104 9.05 9.77 12.99
C PHE A 104 7.86 10.22 13.82
N LEU A 105 6.96 9.30 14.16
CA LEU A 105 5.70 9.61 14.87
C LEU A 105 5.64 8.97 16.26
N HIS A 106 6.69 8.24 16.68
CA HIS A 106 6.77 7.57 17.98
C HIS A 106 5.60 6.63 18.27
N GLN A 107 5.04 6.03 17.22
CA GLN A 107 3.87 5.16 17.31
C GLN A 107 4.08 3.86 16.54
N ASP A 108 3.63 2.73 17.09
CA ASP A 108 3.45 1.50 16.32
C ASP A 108 1.97 1.37 15.89
N VAL A 109 1.66 1.82 14.68
CA VAL A 109 0.32 1.71 14.10
C VAL A 109 -0.07 0.25 13.80
N THR A 110 0.92 -0.65 13.68
CA THR A 110 0.67 -2.03 13.27
C THR A 110 0.01 -2.87 14.37
N GLU A 111 0.14 -2.45 15.64
CA GLU A 111 -0.56 -3.07 16.79
C GLU A 111 -2.09 -2.89 16.70
N LYS A 112 -2.56 -1.90 15.95
CA LYS A 112 -3.99 -1.64 15.78
C LYS A 112 -4.61 -2.44 14.64
N TRP A 113 -3.82 -3.20 13.89
CA TRP A 113 -4.29 -3.96 12.72
C TRP A 113 -5.01 -5.27 13.09
N THR A 114 -6.00 -5.20 13.98
CA THR A 114 -6.62 -6.38 14.63
C THR A 114 -7.93 -6.83 13.98
N TRP A 115 -8.29 -6.33 12.79
CA TRP A 115 -9.57 -6.68 12.15
C TRP A 115 -9.62 -8.12 11.61
N ILE A 116 -8.50 -8.83 11.57
CA ILE A 116 -8.44 -10.25 11.20
C ILE A 116 -8.34 -11.05 12.49
N ASP A 117 -9.46 -11.66 12.89
CA ASP A 117 -9.58 -12.50 14.08
C ASP A 117 -9.08 -11.87 15.40
N GLY A 118 -9.01 -10.53 15.49
CA GLY A 118 -8.47 -9.84 16.65
C GLY A 118 -6.94 -9.80 16.74
N ASP A 119 -6.23 -10.29 15.72
CA ASP A 119 -4.79 -10.53 15.76
C ASP A 119 -4.03 -9.68 14.73
N ALA A 120 -3.18 -8.78 15.25
CA ALA A 120 -2.33 -7.91 14.44
C ALA A 120 -1.32 -8.69 13.59
N ASP A 121 -0.83 -9.84 14.07
CA ASP A 121 0.16 -10.64 13.35
C ASP A 121 -0.44 -11.27 12.08
N GLN A 122 -1.74 -11.56 12.08
CA GLN A 122 -2.41 -12.02 10.87
C GLN A 122 -2.47 -10.92 9.80
N ALA A 123 -2.80 -9.68 10.17
CA ALA A 123 -2.81 -8.56 9.24
C ALA A 123 -1.41 -8.23 8.72
N ARG A 124 -0.39 -8.22 9.60
CA ARG A 124 1.03 -8.03 9.23
C ARG A 124 1.50 -9.12 8.26
N SER A 125 1.21 -10.39 8.57
CA SER A 125 1.52 -11.52 7.71
C SER A 125 0.85 -11.39 6.35
N LYS A 126 -0.43 -10.99 6.33
CA LYS A 126 -1.19 -10.80 5.08
C LYS A 126 -0.62 -9.66 4.21
N LEU A 127 -0.24 -8.54 4.81
CA LEU A 127 0.46 -7.46 4.10
C LEU A 127 1.75 -7.97 3.47
N ASN A 128 2.57 -8.68 4.24
CA ASN A 128 3.85 -9.22 3.76
C ASN A 128 3.66 -10.22 2.60
N GLN A 129 2.60 -11.03 2.63
CA GLN A 129 2.23 -11.92 1.54
C GLN A 129 1.90 -11.14 0.25
N TRP A 130 1.15 -10.03 0.34
CA TRP A 130 0.84 -9.21 -0.83
C TRP A 130 2.09 -8.52 -1.39
N ILE A 131 2.97 -8.01 -0.53
CA ILE A 131 4.25 -7.40 -0.93
C ILE A 131 5.13 -8.41 -1.68
N LYS A 132 5.18 -9.66 -1.18
CA LYS A 132 5.89 -10.75 -1.86
C LYS A 132 5.28 -11.05 -3.23
N LYS A 133 3.94 -11.14 -3.32
CA LYS A 133 3.23 -11.35 -4.60
C LYS A 133 3.49 -10.23 -5.61
N ARG A 134 3.60 -8.97 -5.17
CA ARG A 134 4.01 -7.86 -6.05
C ARG A 134 5.40 -8.09 -6.62
N GLY A 135 6.37 -8.47 -5.79
CA GLY A 135 7.73 -8.78 -6.24
C GLY A 135 7.75 -9.91 -7.29
N GLU A 136 6.97 -10.97 -7.06
CA GLU A 136 6.80 -12.07 -8.02
C GLU A 136 6.17 -11.59 -9.34
N ALA A 137 5.17 -10.70 -9.28
CA ALA A 137 4.49 -10.14 -10.46
C ALA A 137 5.42 -9.31 -11.35
N VAL A 138 6.34 -8.56 -10.73
CA VAL A 138 7.30 -7.71 -11.44
C VAL A 138 8.44 -8.55 -12.03
N HIS A 139 9.01 -9.48 -11.27
CA HIS A 139 10.21 -10.20 -11.70
C HIS A 139 9.96 -11.44 -12.57
N ARG A 140 8.79 -12.10 -12.48
CA ARG A 140 8.54 -13.39 -13.16
C ARG A 140 7.78 -13.28 -14.48
N SER A 141 7.49 -12.07 -14.97
CA SER A 141 6.60 -11.85 -16.13
C SER A 141 7.17 -12.26 -17.49
N ILE A 142 8.45 -12.65 -17.59
CA ILE A 142 9.15 -12.77 -18.89
C ILE A 142 9.49 -14.21 -19.30
N ASN A 143 9.68 -15.16 -18.38
CA ASN A 143 10.30 -16.46 -18.72
C ASN A 143 9.50 -17.74 -18.40
N ASP A 144 8.36 -17.66 -17.71
CA ASP A 144 7.70 -18.86 -17.18
C ASP A 144 6.22 -18.93 -17.58
N THR A 145 5.84 -20.00 -18.27
CA THR A 145 4.45 -20.33 -18.62
C THR A 145 3.56 -20.53 -17.40
N GLN A 146 4.11 -20.56 -16.18
CA GLN A 146 3.38 -20.51 -14.90
C GLN A 146 3.10 -19.08 -14.39
N ALA A 147 3.81 -18.06 -14.87
CA ALA A 147 3.59 -16.66 -14.47
C ALA A 147 2.26 -16.09 -14.98
N THR A 148 1.61 -16.82 -15.89
CA THR A 148 0.29 -16.52 -16.42
C THR A 148 -0.78 -16.55 -15.34
N HIS A 149 -0.70 -17.31 -14.24
CA HIS A 149 -1.78 -17.35 -13.22
C HIS A 149 -1.32 -16.94 -11.81
N LEU A 150 -0.45 -15.93 -11.70
CA LEU A 150 0.06 -15.49 -10.40
C LEU A 150 -1.03 -15.03 -9.42
N VAL A 151 -2.06 -14.35 -9.93
CA VAL A 151 -3.18 -13.83 -9.14
C VAL A 151 -4.51 -14.07 -9.84
N SER A 152 -5.45 -14.63 -9.09
CA SER A 152 -6.83 -14.81 -9.57
C SER A 152 -7.65 -13.52 -9.42
N ARG A 153 -8.74 -13.39 -10.18
CA ARG A 153 -9.68 -12.27 -10.04
C ARG A 153 -10.30 -12.19 -8.62
N PRO A 154 -10.68 -13.30 -7.96
CA PRO A 154 -11.09 -13.29 -6.56
C PRO A 154 -9.98 -12.83 -5.60
N ASP A 155 -8.72 -13.24 -5.84
CA ASP A 155 -7.60 -12.77 -5.02
C ASP A 155 -7.40 -11.26 -5.14
N MET A 156 -7.58 -10.71 -6.34
CA MET A 156 -7.51 -9.26 -6.55
C MET A 156 -8.61 -8.50 -5.80
N LYS A 157 -9.82 -9.04 -5.75
CA LYS A 157 -10.88 -8.47 -4.90
C LYS A 157 -10.48 -8.48 -3.42
N LYS A 158 -9.93 -9.59 -2.93
CA LYS A 158 -9.43 -9.70 -1.55
C LYS A 158 -8.28 -8.71 -1.28
N CYS A 159 -7.39 -8.52 -2.25
CA CYS A 159 -6.28 -7.58 -2.16
C CYS A 159 -6.78 -6.14 -1.99
N LEU A 160 -7.68 -5.69 -2.88
CA LEU A 160 -8.27 -4.35 -2.80
C LEU A 160 -9.00 -4.11 -1.47
N THR A 161 -9.84 -5.05 -1.04
CA THR A 161 -10.55 -4.94 0.24
C THR A 161 -9.58 -4.91 1.42
N PHE A 162 -8.51 -5.71 1.38
CA PHE A 162 -7.49 -5.73 2.42
C PHE A 162 -6.79 -4.37 2.53
N PHE A 163 -6.32 -3.78 1.42
CA PHE A 163 -5.60 -2.50 1.47
C PHE A 163 -6.51 -1.33 1.85
N LYS A 164 -7.78 -1.34 1.39
CA LYS A 164 -8.78 -0.36 1.87
C LYS A 164 -8.95 -0.43 3.39
N LYS A 165 -9.05 -1.64 3.96
CA LYS A 165 -9.18 -1.81 5.42
C LYS A 165 -7.89 -1.48 6.18
N LEU A 166 -6.74 -1.81 5.61
CA LEU A 166 -5.42 -1.50 6.17
C LEU A 166 -5.22 0.01 6.29
N VAL A 167 -5.54 0.78 5.24
CA VAL A 167 -5.48 2.25 5.25
C VAL A 167 -6.47 2.83 6.26
N GLU A 168 -7.73 2.39 6.24
CA GLU A 168 -8.75 2.84 7.21
C GLU A 168 -8.28 2.63 8.65
N THR A 169 -7.75 1.45 8.97
CA THR A 169 -7.31 1.11 10.33
C THR A 169 -6.04 1.86 10.72
N THR A 170 -5.13 2.10 9.77
CA THR A 170 -3.91 2.90 10.00
C THR A 170 -4.27 4.36 10.27
N ASP A 171 -5.18 4.94 9.48
CA ASP A 171 -5.67 6.31 9.66
C ASP A 171 -6.32 6.50 11.05
N LEU A 172 -7.16 5.54 11.45
CA LEU A 172 -7.78 5.53 12.79
C LEU A 172 -6.75 5.38 13.91
N ALA A 173 -5.69 4.58 13.70
CA ALA A 173 -4.65 4.39 14.71
C ALA A 173 -3.90 5.70 14.97
N ILE A 174 -3.59 6.46 13.93
CA ILE A 174 -2.88 7.75 14.02
C ILE A 174 -3.72 8.80 14.73
N ASP A 175 -5.03 8.85 14.47
CA ASP A 175 -5.95 9.80 15.11
C ASP A 175 -6.19 9.51 16.61
N GLN A 176 -5.87 8.30 17.09
CA GLN A 176 -6.08 7.87 18.48
C GLN A 176 -4.84 8.03 19.38
N ALA A 177 -3.73 8.56 18.85
CA ALA A 177 -2.50 8.86 19.58
C ALA A 177 -2.46 10.33 20.03
#